data_AF-A0A9D8ABJ6-F1
#
_entry.id   AF-A0A9D8ABJ6-F1
#
_cell.length_a   1.000
_cell.length_b   1.000
_cell.length_c   1.000
_cell.angle_alpha   90.00
_cell.angle_beta   90.00
_cell.angle_gamma   90.00
#
_symmetry.space_group_name_H-M   'P 1'
#
loop_
_entity.id
_entity.type
_entity.pdbx_description
1 polymer ?
#
loop_
_entity_poly.entity_id
_entity_poly.type
_entity_poly.pdbx_seq_one_letter_code
_entity_poly.pdbx_strand_id
1 'polypeptide(L)'
;MEKLWEDFAPFADKQFLDEIETNLKSRFWEMYLGCSFLYNDFNLELPSHKGGPDLKINYNNTNLWVEAVTPQKGVGNDKLKKPPNGKVVKVSQDKMILRIQNSIDEKKRKYSNWIDKNIVSENEPFILAINGSELPFARTERE
;
A
#
# COMPACT_ATOMS: atom_id res chain seq x y z
N MET A 1 10.20 14.83 2.64
CA MET A 1 8.81 14.51 3.01
C MET A 1 7.90 15.69 2.73
N GLU A 2 8.25 16.90 3.16
CA GLU A 2 7.47 18.13 2.90
C GLU A 2 7.09 18.30 1.43
N LYS A 3 8.06 18.21 0.51
CA LYS A 3 7.77 18.31 -0.94
C LYS A 3 6.81 17.24 -1.48
N LEU A 4 6.95 15.99 -1.03
CA LEU A 4 6.04 14.90 -1.43
C LEU A 4 4.62 15.19 -0.96
N TRP A 5 4.48 15.70 0.28
CA TRP A 5 3.19 16.06 0.81
C TRP A 5 2.57 17.24 0.06
N GLU A 6 3.33 18.31 -0.20
CA GLU A 6 2.85 19.46 -0.98
C GLU A 6 2.26 19.04 -2.33
N ASP A 7 2.94 18.12 -3.03
CA ASP A 7 2.52 17.66 -4.34
C ASP A 7 1.35 16.66 -4.27
N PHE A 8 1.28 15.83 -3.21
CA PHE A 8 0.26 14.79 -3.05
C PHE A 8 -1.01 15.25 -2.33
N ALA A 9 -0.93 16.26 -1.47
CA ALA A 9 -2.05 16.73 -0.65
C ALA A 9 -3.34 17.01 -1.44
N PRO A 10 -3.32 17.53 -2.68
CA PRO A 10 -4.54 17.72 -3.48
C PRO A 10 -5.24 16.40 -3.85
N PHE A 11 -4.54 15.27 -3.79
CA PHE A 11 -5.03 13.94 -4.18
C PHE A 11 -5.31 13.02 -3.00
N ALA A 12 -4.89 13.42 -1.79
CA ALA A 12 -5.05 12.64 -0.57
C ALA A 12 -6.53 12.56 -0.15
N ASP A 13 -6.94 11.39 0.35
CA ASP A 13 -8.27 11.24 0.94
C ASP A 13 -8.40 12.01 2.26
N LYS A 14 -9.64 12.26 2.70
CA LYS A 14 -9.92 13.06 3.91
C LYS A 14 -9.37 12.46 5.21
N GLN A 15 -9.16 11.16 5.26
CA GLN A 15 -8.67 10.40 6.42
C GLN A 15 -7.15 10.26 6.41
N PHE A 16 -6.47 10.64 5.32
CA PHE A 16 -5.04 10.48 5.16
C PHE A 16 -4.24 11.10 6.32
N LEU A 17 -4.57 12.34 6.70
CA LEU A 17 -3.92 13.04 7.81
C LEU A 17 -4.22 12.44 9.18
N ASP A 18 -5.44 11.93 9.39
CA ASP A 18 -5.79 11.26 10.65
C ASP A 18 -5.03 9.92 10.79
N GLU A 19 -4.79 9.24 9.67
CA GLU A 19 -4.20 7.92 9.66
C GLU A 19 -2.67 7.92 9.54
N ILE A 20 -2.03 8.98 9.03
CA ILE A 20 -0.57 9.00 8.88
C ILE A 20 0.16 8.95 10.23
N GLU A 21 -0.44 9.46 11.30
CA GLU A 21 0.12 9.41 12.66
C GLU A 21 0.25 7.97 13.18
N THR A 22 -0.72 7.11 12.84
CA THR A 22 -0.80 5.74 13.36
C THR A 22 -0.32 4.69 12.36
N ASN A 23 -0.40 4.99 11.05
CA ASN A 23 -0.09 4.10 9.93
C ASN A 23 0.95 4.72 8.97
N LEU A 24 1.97 5.37 9.52
CA LEU A 24 2.97 6.15 8.78
C LEU A 24 3.52 5.44 7.54
N LYS A 25 3.94 4.18 7.64
CA LYS A 25 4.54 3.46 6.50
C LYS A 25 3.55 3.17 5.38
N SER A 26 2.29 2.88 5.72
CA SER A 26 1.24 2.62 4.73
C SER A 26 0.89 3.92 4.01
N ARG A 27 0.60 4.99 4.76
CA ARG A 27 0.23 6.30 4.19
C ARG A 27 1.41 6.96 3.46
N PHE A 28 2.63 6.77 3.94
CA PHE A 28 3.83 7.17 3.20
C PHE A 28 3.97 6.40 1.88
N TRP A 29 3.67 5.10 1.86
CA TRP A 29 3.76 4.30 0.63
C TRP A 29 2.75 4.74 -0.43
N GLU A 30 1.52 5.00 -0.01
CA GLU A 30 0.47 5.61 -0.85
C GLU A 30 0.93 6.95 -1.44
N MET A 31 1.39 7.88 -0.59
CA MET A 31 1.88 9.19 -1.03
C MET A 31 3.08 9.06 -1.97
N TYR A 32 4.03 8.17 -1.66
CA TYR A 32 5.20 7.94 -2.49
C TYR A 32 4.81 7.41 -3.88
N LEU A 33 3.86 6.48 -3.97
CA LEU A 33 3.33 6.00 -5.24
C LEU A 33 2.64 7.13 -6.00
N GLY A 34 1.80 7.92 -5.32
CA GLY A 34 1.10 9.04 -5.92
C GLY A 34 2.07 10.05 -6.55
N CYS A 35 3.07 10.50 -5.80
CA CYS A 35 4.13 11.35 -6.33
C CYS A 35 4.92 10.68 -7.46
N SER A 36 5.20 9.38 -7.38
CA SER A 36 5.90 8.66 -8.44
C SER A 36 5.13 8.69 -9.75
N PHE A 37 3.81 8.51 -9.71
CA PHE A 37 2.96 8.64 -10.89
C PHE A 37 2.91 10.09 -11.40
N LEU A 38 2.71 11.07 -10.51
CA LEU A 38 2.71 12.50 -10.88
C LEU A 38 4.01 12.92 -11.59
N TYR A 39 5.16 12.49 -11.07
CA TYR A 39 6.48 12.83 -11.63
C TYR A 39 6.80 12.08 -12.93
N ASN A 40 5.97 11.14 -13.34
CA ASN A 40 6.04 10.44 -14.62
C ASN A 40 4.86 10.83 -15.54
N ASP A 41 4.32 12.03 -15.36
CA ASP A 41 3.26 12.64 -16.20
C ASP A 41 1.93 11.86 -16.23
N PHE A 42 1.64 11.08 -15.19
CA PHE A 42 0.32 10.49 -15.01
C PHE A 42 -0.63 11.47 -14.34
N ASN A 43 -1.89 11.45 -14.78
CA ASN A 43 -2.94 12.32 -14.25
C ASN A 43 -3.62 11.66 -13.06
N LEU A 44 -3.23 12.02 -11.84
CA LEU A 44 -3.94 11.59 -10.64
C LEU A 44 -5.28 12.32 -10.52
N GLU A 45 -6.27 11.61 -10.00
CA GLU A 45 -7.56 12.15 -9.63
C GLU A 45 -7.84 11.84 -8.16
N LEU A 46 -8.54 12.75 -7.48
CA LEU A 46 -9.08 12.49 -6.14
C LEU A 46 -9.99 11.25 -6.19
N PRO A 47 -9.82 10.26 -5.30
CA PRO A 47 -10.74 9.14 -5.22
C PRO A 47 -12.17 9.63 -5.01
N SER A 48 -13.08 9.28 -5.92
CA SER A 48 -14.47 9.74 -5.89
C SER A 48 -15.32 9.07 -4.80
N HIS A 49 -14.84 7.96 -4.23
CA HIS A 49 -15.57 7.15 -3.26
C HIS A 49 -14.79 6.92 -1.98
N LYS A 50 -15.44 7.20 -0.84
CA LYS A 50 -14.93 6.82 0.47
C LYS A 50 -14.81 5.30 0.56
N GLY A 51 -13.62 4.80 0.87
CA GLY A 51 -13.34 3.36 0.99
C GLY A 51 -13.18 2.63 -0.35
N GLY A 52 -12.89 3.35 -1.44
CA GLY A 52 -12.37 2.80 -2.69
C GLY A 52 -10.86 2.56 -2.63
N PRO A 53 -10.22 2.27 -3.78
CA PRO A 53 -8.77 2.13 -3.87
C PRO A 53 -8.03 3.42 -3.51
N ASP A 54 -6.78 3.29 -3.06
CA ASP A 54 -5.96 4.41 -2.59
C ASP A 54 -5.72 5.49 -3.66
N LEU A 55 -5.44 5.10 -4.92
CA LEU A 55 -5.20 6.05 -6.02
C LEU A 55 -6.08 5.76 -7.23
N LYS A 56 -6.50 6.84 -7.89
CA LYS A 56 -7.14 6.84 -9.20
C LYS A 56 -6.29 7.62 -10.18
N ILE A 57 -6.01 7.03 -11.34
CA ILE A 57 -5.21 7.63 -12.40
C ILE A 57 -6.02 7.61 -13.69
N ASN A 58 -6.10 8.75 -14.37
CA ASN A 58 -6.67 8.82 -15.71
C ASN A 58 -5.56 8.53 -16.74
N TYR A 59 -5.68 7.39 -17.41
CA TYR A 59 -4.71 6.94 -18.41
C TYR A 59 -5.45 6.55 -19.69
N ASN A 60 -5.16 7.22 -20.81
CA ASN A 60 -5.77 6.92 -22.12
C ASN A 60 -7.31 6.82 -22.10
N ASN A 61 -7.99 7.74 -21.41
CA ASN A 61 -9.46 7.74 -21.23
C ASN A 61 -10.03 6.51 -20.50
N THR A 62 -9.19 5.79 -19.75
CA THR A 62 -9.63 4.75 -18.81
C THR A 62 -9.13 5.06 -17.40
N ASN A 63 -9.83 4.57 -16.39
CA ASN A 63 -9.36 4.66 -15.01
C ASN A 63 -8.37 3.52 -14.74
N LEU A 64 -7.20 3.86 -14.25
CA LEU A 64 -6.24 2.95 -13.65
C LEU A 64 -6.34 3.11 -12.13
N TRP A 65 -6.58 2.01 -11.43
CA TRP A 65 -6.70 2.00 -9.97
C TRP A 65 -5.43 1.42 -9.35
N VAL A 66 -4.99 2.00 -8.24
CA VAL A 66 -3.84 1.50 -7.49
C VAL A 66 -4.21 1.37 -6.02
N GLU A 67 -3.90 0.22 -5.45
CA GLU A 67 -4.03 -0.07 -4.03
C GLU A 67 -2.65 -0.31 -3.43
N ALA A 68 -2.27 0.52 -2.47
CA ALA A 68 -1.03 0.46 -1.72
C ALA A 68 -1.15 -0.56 -0.57
N VAL A 69 -0.17 -1.45 -0.47
CA VAL A 69 -0.18 -2.51 0.55
C VAL A 69 1.16 -2.56 1.25
N THR A 70 1.15 -2.41 2.57
CA THR A 70 2.29 -2.72 3.43
C THR A 70 1.96 -3.91 4.32
N PRO A 71 2.35 -5.16 3.96
CA PRO A 71 2.03 -6.33 4.75
C PRO A 71 2.56 -6.21 6.18
N GLN A 72 1.67 -6.31 7.16
CA GLN A 72 2.04 -6.11 8.55
C GLN A 72 2.76 -7.34 9.13
N LYS A 73 3.58 -7.10 10.16
CA LYS A 73 4.26 -8.14 10.98
C LYS A 73 3.33 -9.18 11.62
N GLY A 74 2.01 -8.93 11.64
CA GLY A 74 1.02 -9.72 12.35
C GLY A 74 0.91 -9.37 13.84
N VAL A 75 -0.09 -9.95 14.50
CA VAL A 75 -0.39 -9.78 15.93
C VAL A 75 -0.29 -11.11 16.67
N GLY A 76 -0.20 -11.06 18.00
CA GLY A 76 -0.21 -12.27 18.84
C GLY A 76 0.99 -13.20 18.63
N ASN A 77 0.75 -14.50 18.79
CA ASN A 77 1.79 -15.54 18.74
C ASN A 77 2.43 -15.71 17.35
N ASP A 78 1.72 -15.33 16.29
CA ASP A 78 2.19 -15.46 14.90
C ASP A 78 2.97 -14.24 14.41
N LYS A 79 3.14 -13.22 15.27
CA LYS A 79 3.88 -12.01 14.94
C LYS A 79 5.33 -12.36 14.57
N LEU A 80 5.78 -11.85 13.43
CA LEU A 80 7.19 -11.86 13.08
C LEU A 80 7.95 -11.00 14.09
N LYS A 81 8.86 -11.62 14.83
CA LYS A 81 9.70 -10.95 15.83
C LYS A 81 10.98 -10.48 15.16
N LYS A 82 11.42 -9.26 15.48
CA LYS A 82 12.76 -8.80 15.13
C LYS A 82 13.80 -9.69 15.81
N PRO A 83 14.98 -9.90 15.20
CA PRO A 83 16.06 -10.60 15.85
C PRO A 83 16.49 -9.81 17.10
N PRO A 84 16.89 -10.48 18.20
CA PRO A 84 17.56 -9.81 19.30
C PRO A 84 18.87 -9.17 18.81
N ASN A 85 19.23 -8.00 19.35
CA ASN A 85 20.49 -7.35 18.98
C ASN A 85 21.69 -8.28 19.21
N GLY A 86 22.60 -8.32 18.24
CA GLY A 86 23.82 -9.12 18.28
C GLY A 86 23.61 -10.64 18.15
N LYS A 87 22.39 -11.12 17.84
CA LYS A 87 22.11 -12.54 17.64
C LYS A 87 21.77 -12.86 16.19
N VAL A 88 22.48 -13.85 15.64
CA VAL A 88 22.10 -14.48 14.38
C VAL A 88 20.89 -15.37 14.64
N VAL A 89 19.83 -15.18 13.85
CA VAL A 89 18.63 -16.03 13.89
C VAL A 89 18.32 -16.51 12.49
N LYS A 90 17.71 -17.69 12.38
CA LYS A 90 17.17 -18.16 11.11
C LYS A 90 15.97 -17.29 10.72
N VAL A 91 16.04 -16.66 9.56
CA VAL A 91 14.92 -15.91 9.00
C VAL A 91 13.82 -16.89 8.60
N SER A 92 12.60 -16.68 9.09
CA SER A 92 11.45 -17.50 8.75
C SER A 92 10.81 -16.98 7.46
N GLN A 93 11.41 -17.34 6.32
CA GLN A 93 10.94 -16.93 4.99
C GLN A 93 9.49 -17.35 4.73
N ASP A 94 9.11 -18.57 5.10
CA ASP A 94 7.74 -19.07 4.93
C ASP A 94 6.72 -18.18 5.64
N LYS A 95 7.03 -17.71 6.85
CA LYS A 95 6.14 -16.80 7.58
C LYS A 95 6.03 -15.44 6.90
N MET A 96 7.10 -14.93 6.28
CA MET A 96 7.01 -13.70 5.49
C MET A 96 6.16 -13.89 4.23
N ILE A 97 6.36 -15.00 3.51
CA ILE A 97 5.56 -15.36 2.33
C ILE A 97 4.08 -15.44 2.72
N LEU A 98 3.74 -16.13 3.81
CA LEU A 98 2.36 -16.23 4.30
C LEU A 98 1.76 -14.87 4.65
N ARG A 99 2.55 -13.92 5.18
CA ARG A 99 2.07 -12.55 5.46
C ARG A 99 1.74 -11.78 4.19
N ILE A 100 2.61 -11.88 3.18
CA ILE A 100 2.36 -11.26 1.87
C ILE A 100 1.12 -11.89 1.23
N GLN A 101 1.02 -13.22 1.22
CA GLN A 101 -0.13 -13.94 0.67
C GLN A 101 -1.44 -13.53 1.34
N ASN A 102 -1.47 -13.45 2.68
CA ASN A 102 -2.65 -13.01 3.41
C ASN A 102 -3.05 -11.57 3.07
N SER A 103 -2.09 -10.65 2.92
CA SER A 103 -2.38 -9.29 2.49
C SER A 103 -2.93 -9.23 1.06
N ILE A 104 -2.40 -10.06 0.15
CA ILE A 104 -2.93 -10.18 -1.22
C ILE A 104 -4.36 -10.73 -1.19
N ASP A 105 -4.63 -11.78 -0.41
CA ASP A 105 -5.96 -12.40 -0.31
C ASP A 105 -7.00 -11.44 0.28
N GLU A 106 -6.65 -10.70 1.34
CA GLU A 106 -7.52 -9.66 1.90
C GLU A 106 -7.86 -8.58 0.87
N LYS A 107 -6.84 -8.09 0.14
CA LYS A 107 -7.02 -7.04 -0.85
C LYS A 107 -7.77 -7.54 -2.09
N LYS A 108 -7.60 -8.81 -2.48
CA LYS A 108 -8.42 -9.47 -3.50
C LYS A 108 -9.90 -9.49 -3.10
N ARG A 109 -10.22 -9.82 -1.85
CA ARG A 109 -11.60 -9.77 -1.35
C ARG A 109 -12.17 -8.34 -1.36
N LYS A 110 -11.36 -7.34 -1.00
CA LYS A 110 -11.75 -5.92 -1.12
C LYS A 110 -12.00 -5.52 -2.58
N TYR A 111 -11.15 -5.95 -3.49
CA TYR A 111 -11.32 -5.72 -4.93
C TYR A 111 -12.64 -6.30 -5.44
N SER A 112 -12.96 -7.57 -5.13
CA SER A 112 -14.26 -8.16 -5.48
C SER A 112 -15.44 -7.34 -4.93
N ASN A 113 -15.36 -6.88 -3.67
CA ASN A 113 -16.40 -6.02 -3.10
C ASN A 113 -16.51 -4.66 -3.81
N TRP A 114 -15.43 -4.13 -4.38
CA TRP A 114 -15.46 -2.88 -5.15
C TRP A 114 -16.07 -3.07 -6.53
N ILE A 115 -15.80 -4.20 -7.18
CA ILE A 115 -16.50 -4.62 -8.41
C ILE A 115 -18.00 -4.73 -8.14
N ASP A 116 -18.41 -5.46 -7.10
CA ASP A 116 -19.82 -5.66 -6.75
C ASP A 116 -20.56 -4.34 -6.48
N LYS A 117 -19.83 -3.33 -5.97
CA LYS A 117 -20.34 -1.98 -5.67
C LYS A 117 -20.22 -1.00 -6.84
N ASN A 118 -19.70 -1.42 -8.00
CA ASN A 118 -19.41 -0.57 -9.16
C ASN A 118 -18.49 0.62 -8.82
N ILE A 119 -17.57 0.45 -7.87
CA ILE A 119 -16.53 1.44 -7.55
C ILE A 119 -15.37 1.32 -8.54
N VAL A 120 -15.04 0.08 -8.93
CA VAL A 120 -14.05 -0.27 -9.94
C VAL A 120 -14.74 -1.12 -11.00
N SER A 121 -14.40 -0.95 -12.27
CA SER A 121 -14.88 -1.83 -13.35
C SER A 121 -13.93 -3.01 -13.55
N GLU A 122 -14.44 -4.20 -13.88
CA GLU A 122 -13.59 -5.35 -14.22
C GLU A 122 -12.77 -5.14 -15.50
N ASN A 123 -13.20 -4.22 -16.36
CA ASN A 123 -12.50 -3.86 -17.60
C ASN A 123 -11.44 -2.77 -17.40
N GLU A 124 -11.31 -2.23 -16.18
CA GLU A 124 -10.33 -1.21 -15.84
C GLU A 124 -9.07 -1.85 -15.24
N PRO A 125 -7.86 -1.38 -15.62
CA PRO A 125 -6.63 -1.84 -15.00
C PRO A 125 -6.60 -1.60 -13.48
N PHE A 126 -6.13 -2.60 -12.74
CA PHE A 126 -5.98 -2.53 -11.29
C PHE A 126 -4.58 -3.01 -10.87
N ILE A 127 -3.87 -2.19 -10.10
CA ILE A 127 -2.53 -2.49 -9.58
C ILE A 127 -2.60 -2.67 -8.07
N LEU A 128 -2.06 -3.80 -7.59
CA LEU A 128 -1.79 -4.02 -6.18
C LEU A 128 -0.31 -3.77 -5.88
N ALA A 129 0.02 -2.60 -5.33
CA ALA A 129 1.39 -2.16 -5.10
C ALA A 129 1.89 -2.56 -3.70
N ILE A 130 2.68 -3.63 -3.63
CA ILE A 130 3.11 -4.24 -2.36
C ILE A 130 4.49 -3.74 -1.93
N ASN A 131 4.60 -3.31 -0.67
CA ASN A 131 5.84 -2.88 -0.03
C ASN A 131 6.09 -3.65 1.28
N GLY A 132 7.15 -4.47 1.29
CA GLY A 132 7.52 -5.31 2.44
C GLY A 132 8.16 -4.59 3.62
N SER A 133 8.24 -3.25 3.66
CA SER A 133 8.95 -2.48 4.69
C SER A 133 8.41 -2.65 6.13
N GLU A 134 7.20 -3.18 6.30
CA GLU A 134 6.64 -3.56 7.60
C GLU A 134 6.97 -4.98 8.05
N LEU A 135 7.51 -5.80 7.15
CA LEU A 135 7.97 -7.14 7.48
C LEU A 135 9.37 -7.05 8.10
N PRO A 136 9.58 -7.61 9.29
CA PRO A 136 10.93 -7.83 9.81
C PRO A 136 11.75 -8.63 8.79
N PHE A 137 13.05 -8.37 8.68
CA PHE A 137 13.97 -9.04 7.76
C PHE A 137 13.81 -8.73 6.26
N ALA A 138 12.80 -7.95 5.84
CA ALA A 138 12.65 -7.58 4.42
C ALA A 138 13.75 -6.62 3.91
N ARG A 139 14.45 -5.94 4.83
CA ARG A 139 15.71 -5.25 4.54
C ARG A 139 16.86 -6.10 5.05
N THR A 140 17.67 -6.60 4.13
CA THR A 140 19.06 -6.97 4.41
C THR A 140 19.86 -5.67 4.43
N GLU A 141 20.17 -5.14 5.62
CA GLU A 141 21.14 -4.05 5.71
C GLU A 141 22.48 -4.57 5.18
N ARG A 142 22.87 -4.12 3.98
CA ARG A 142 24.28 -3.88 3.67
C ARG A 142 24.50 -2.40 4.02
N GLU A 143 25.17 -2.17 5.15
CA GLU A 143 25.85 -0.90 5.41
C GLU A 143 27.05 -0.74 4.46
#